data_AF-A0AAJ5YU89-F1
#
_entry.id   AF-A0AAJ5YU89-F1
#
_cell.length_a   1.000
_cell.length_b   1.000
_cell.length_c   1.000
_cell.angle_alpha   90.00
_cell.angle_beta   90.00
_cell.angle_gamma   90.00
#
_symmetry.space_group_name_H-M   'P 1'
#
loop_
_entity.id
_entity.type
_entity.pdbx_description
1 polymer ?
#
loop_
_entity_poly.entity_id
_entity_poly.type
_entity_poly.pdbx_seq_one_letter_code
_entity_poly.pdbx_strand_id
1 'polypeptide(L)'
;MPATSSQGKSRPQAPAGIQRGSIGQSQIIDKSGKITEYWSEDDKCPICKTDRYLSPRLRLMVSPCYHKMCESCIDRLFTLGPAACPVCGQVVRKQQFSAQTFQDLGVEEEVAIRRRVAKLFNRRQDDFPSLKAYNDYLEESEEITLNLVNKIDVEQTRHRLAQYEARNKAMIAASQQQREQESDRQLQADEAAKLERHMRAQRVVAEQKLEQEQREEEEKQIVAALAKGATIDEVMQERERRQEDRLRQAQKREKEEQQRLQLYEQQLQDNSRTTTKTRPTGIEAEIIREATRSDYLGAFATISSGADLTTVRAAPPSLGGLGTPSDGYIDPWLRPEWTSRESAAMFRAGGYDWQHQVWQRALNAGCDALGLWPASGRG
;
A
#
# COMPACT_ATOMS: atom_id res chain seq x y z
N MET A 1 40.44 67.05 8.67
CA MET A 1 39.65 67.00 9.93
C MET A 1 38.19 66.79 9.55
N PRO A 2 37.42 65.91 10.21
CA PRO A 2 37.47 64.44 10.33
C PRO A 2 36.56 63.76 9.26
N ALA A 3 36.81 62.56 8.74
CA ALA A 3 36.59 61.23 9.35
C ALA A 3 35.19 61.05 9.97
N THR A 4 34.22 60.57 9.19
CA THR A 4 32.99 59.95 9.70
C THR A 4 32.78 58.59 9.06
N SER A 5 32.99 57.58 9.88
CA SER A 5 32.82 56.15 9.68
C SER A 5 31.35 55.75 9.48
N SER A 6 31.02 55.10 8.37
CA SER A 6 29.78 54.34 8.23
C SER A 6 30.08 52.84 8.30
N GLN A 7 29.75 52.23 9.44
CA GLN A 7 29.81 50.79 9.66
C GLN A 7 28.77 50.07 8.79
N GLY A 8 29.24 49.30 7.79
CA GLY A 8 28.43 48.30 7.09
C GLY A 8 28.38 47.01 7.90
N LYS A 9 27.18 46.57 8.27
CA LYS A 9 26.93 45.34 9.04
C LYS A 9 27.34 44.11 8.23
N SER A 10 28.27 43.32 8.75
CA SER A 10 28.64 42.00 8.24
C SER A 10 27.56 40.96 8.55
N ARG A 11 26.98 40.37 7.50
CA ARG A 11 26.07 39.21 7.57
C ARG A 11 26.88 37.95 7.92
N PRO A 12 26.43 37.10 8.86
CA PRO A 12 27.14 35.86 9.18
C PRO A 12 27.06 34.86 8.01
N GLN A 13 28.23 34.31 7.63
CA GLN A 13 28.35 33.24 6.66
C GLN A 13 27.74 31.94 7.20
N ALA A 14 26.80 31.36 6.45
CA ALA A 14 26.35 29.99 6.64
C ALA A 14 27.48 29.01 6.20
N PRO A 15 27.60 27.84 6.83
CA PRO A 15 28.66 26.89 6.50
C PRO A 15 28.53 26.36 5.07
N ALA A 16 29.68 26.18 4.43
CA ALA A 16 29.83 25.75 3.06
C ALA A 16 29.14 24.40 2.80
N GLY A 17 28.01 24.46 2.08
CA GLY A 17 27.41 23.31 1.46
C GLY A 17 28.32 22.78 0.35
N ILE A 18 28.58 21.48 0.38
CA ILE A 18 29.28 20.72 -0.66
C ILE A 18 28.64 21.04 -2.01
N GLN A 19 29.39 21.72 -2.87
CA GLN A 19 29.01 21.96 -4.27
C GLN A 19 28.93 20.62 -5.00
N ARG A 20 27.72 20.08 -5.16
CA ARG A 20 27.46 19.02 -6.15
C ARG A 20 27.27 19.69 -7.49
N GLY A 21 28.15 19.33 -8.42
CA GLY A 21 28.29 19.95 -9.72
C GLY A 21 27.09 19.78 -10.65
N SER A 22 26.99 20.77 -11.53
CA SER A 22 26.61 20.70 -12.95
C SER A 22 25.40 19.88 -13.38
N ILE A 23 24.35 20.64 -13.71
CA ILE A 23 23.43 20.51 -14.86
C ILE A 23 23.85 19.41 -15.87
N GLY A 24 23.01 18.40 -16.03
CA GLY A 24 22.97 17.55 -17.24
C GLY A 24 23.14 16.04 -17.07
N GLN A 25 23.54 15.55 -15.89
CA GLN A 25 23.70 14.10 -15.69
C GLN A 25 22.53 13.54 -14.90
N SER A 26 21.56 12.95 -15.60
CA SER A 26 20.57 12.07 -15.01
C SER A 26 21.27 10.80 -14.53
N GLN A 27 21.94 10.88 -13.40
CA GLN A 27 22.17 9.70 -12.58
C GLN A 27 20.80 9.06 -12.34
N ILE A 28 20.71 7.73 -12.48
CA ILE A 28 19.54 7.00 -12.02
C ILE A 28 19.56 7.09 -10.49
N ILE A 29 19.10 8.21 -9.95
CA ILE A 29 18.88 8.39 -8.53
C ILE A 29 17.46 7.93 -8.29
N ASP A 30 17.29 6.62 -8.11
CA ASP A 30 16.07 6.16 -7.51
C ASP A 30 15.93 6.82 -6.14
N LYS A 31 14.71 7.28 -5.81
CA LYS A 31 14.40 7.88 -4.50
C LYS A 31 14.73 6.95 -3.33
N SER A 32 14.87 5.65 -3.60
CA SER A 32 15.26 4.60 -2.65
C SER A 32 16.78 4.38 -2.56
N GLY A 33 17.58 4.92 -3.49
CA GLY A 33 19.03 4.72 -3.58
C GLY A 33 19.47 3.27 -3.81
N LYS A 34 18.54 2.36 -4.13
CA LYS A 34 18.80 0.91 -4.22
C LYS A 34 19.36 0.48 -5.58
N ILE A 35 19.07 1.21 -6.65
CA ILE A 35 19.55 0.88 -7.99
C ILE A 35 20.77 1.77 -8.26
N THR A 36 21.92 1.12 -8.38
CA THR A 36 23.18 1.74 -8.76
C THR A 36 23.49 1.42 -10.22
N GLU A 37 24.17 2.33 -10.89
CA GLU A 37 24.70 2.08 -12.24
C GLU A 37 25.58 0.82 -12.22
N TYR A 38 25.29 -0.15 -13.09
CA TYR A 38 26.11 -1.34 -13.25
C TYR A 38 27.45 -0.96 -13.90
N TRP A 39 28.53 -1.62 -13.47
CA TRP A 39 29.87 -1.39 -14.00
C TRP A 39 30.64 -2.70 -14.13
N SER A 40 31.29 -2.89 -15.27
CA SER A 40 32.28 -3.94 -15.50
C SER A 40 33.62 -3.33 -15.93
N GLU A 41 34.73 -3.97 -15.56
CA GLU A 41 36.09 -3.54 -15.91
C GLU A 41 36.41 -3.79 -17.38
N ASP A 42 35.71 -4.73 -18.02
CA ASP A 42 35.88 -5.12 -19.42
C ASP A 42 35.08 -4.24 -20.39
N ASP A 43 34.26 -3.31 -19.89
CA ASP A 43 33.38 -2.52 -20.73
C ASP A 43 34.15 -1.42 -21.50
N LYS A 44 34.19 -1.58 -22.83
CA LYS A 44 34.90 -0.67 -23.77
C LYS A 44 33.91 0.07 -24.64
N CYS A 45 34.19 1.34 -24.93
CA CYS A 45 33.39 2.09 -25.88
C CYS A 45 33.73 1.72 -27.35
N PRO A 46 32.76 1.40 -28.22
CA PRO A 46 33.04 0.99 -29.59
C PRO A 46 33.64 2.10 -30.48
N ILE A 47 33.43 3.39 -30.14
CA ILE A 47 33.89 4.51 -30.98
C ILE A 47 35.30 4.96 -30.60
N CYS A 48 35.50 5.29 -29.32
CA CYS A 48 36.80 5.79 -28.85
C CYS A 48 37.74 4.68 -28.39
N LYS A 49 37.23 3.44 -28.23
CA LYS A 49 37.98 2.28 -27.70
C LYS A 49 38.69 2.58 -26.38
N THR A 50 38.22 3.59 -25.66
CA THR A 50 38.77 3.98 -24.38
C THR A 50 38.16 3.08 -23.32
N ASP A 51 39.03 2.50 -22.51
CA ASP A 51 38.64 1.64 -21.40
C ASP A 51 38.53 2.48 -20.13
N ARG A 52 37.71 1.99 -19.20
CA ARG A 52 37.50 2.64 -17.90
C ARG A 52 38.75 2.61 -17.02
N TYR A 53 39.71 1.72 -17.29
CA TYR A 53 41.03 1.73 -16.65
C TYR A 53 41.79 3.04 -16.90
N LEU A 54 41.78 3.55 -18.14
CA LEU A 54 42.45 4.81 -18.49
C LEU A 54 41.66 6.03 -18.01
N SER A 55 40.35 5.89 -17.83
CA SER A 55 39.46 6.98 -17.43
C SER A 55 38.41 6.51 -16.43
N PRO A 56 38.71 6.53 -15.11
CA PRO A 56 37.83 6.01 -14.06
C PRO A 56 36.46 6.69 -13.96
N ARG A 57 36.32 7.89 -14.54
CA ARG A 57 35.07 8.66 -14.60
C ARG A 57 34.23 8.40 -15.85
N LEU A 58 34.66 7.48 -16.72
CA LEU A 58 33.92 7.14 -17.92
C LEU A 58 32.63 6.40 -17.56
N ARG A 59 31.49 7.00 -17.93
CA ARG A 59 30.18 6.37 -17.87
C ARG A 59 29.78 5.89 -19.26
N LEU A 60 29.34 4.64 -19.32
CA LEU A 60 28.75 4.05 -20.49
C LEU A 60 27.23 4.09 -20.33
N MET A 61 26.57 4.60 -21.36
CA MET A 61 25.12 4.63 -21.46
C MET A 61 24.68 3.71 -22.59
N VAL A 62 23.45 3.25 -22.49
CA VAL A 62 22.82 2.31 -23.42
C VAL A 62 21.77 3.08 -24.22
N SER A 63 21.82 2.91 -25.56
CA SER A 63 20.81 3.46 -26.48
C SER A 63 19.55 2.59 -26.52
N PRO A 64 18.42 3.07 -27.08
CA PRO A 64 17.24 2.23 -27.36
C PRO A 64 17.50 1.03 -28.28
N CYS A 65 18.64 1.04 -28.99
CA CYS A 65 19.11 -0.04 -29.84
C CYS A 65 19.98 -1.05 -29.07
N TYR A 66 20.09 -0.89 -27.76
CA TYR A 66 20.91 -1.70 -26.85
C TYR A 66 22.39 -1.78 -27.22
N HIS A 67 22.95 -0.68 -27.74
CA HIS A 67 24.40 -0.52 -27.90
C HIS A 67 24.98 0.40 -26.83
N LYS A 68 26.13 0.01 -26.26
CA LYS A 68 26.87 0.77 -25.24
C LYS A 68 27.71 1.87 -25.89
N MET A 69 27.65 3.09 -25.35
CA MET A 69 28.43 4.24 -25.82
C MET A 69 28.87 5.12 -24.64
N CYS A 70 30.03 5.77 -24.79
CA CYS A 70 30.55 6.65 -23.76
C CYS A 70 29.84 8.01 -23.74
N GLU A 71 29.69 8.66 -22.58
CA GLU A 71 29.03 9.97 -22.46
C GLU A 71 29.64 11.02 -23.41
N SER A 72 30.97 11.11 -23.47
CA SER A 72 31.65 12.06 -24.37
C SER A 72 31.43 11.74 -25.87
N CYS A 73 31.28 10.45 -26.20
CA CYS A 73 30.99 9.99 -27.55
C CYS A 73 29.56 10.37 -27.95
N ILE A 74 28.62 10.21 -27.02
CA ILE A 74 27.20 10.56 -27.19
C ILE A 74 27.08 12.07 -27.36
N ASP A 75 27.74 12.85 -26.51
CA ASP A 75 27.73 14.30 -26.60
C ASP A 75 28.25 14.75 -27.97
N ARG A 76 29.39 14.26 -28.42
CA ARG A 76 29.96 14.66 -29.71
C ARG A 76 29.07 14.30 -30.91
N LEU A 77 28.50 13.09 -30.93
CA LEU A 77 27.73 12.59 -32.08
C LEU A 77 26.30 13.14 -32.14
N PHE A 78 25.65 13.35 -30.99
CA PHE A 78 24.25 13.73 -30.91
C PHE A 78 24.02 15.21 -30.55
N THR A 79 25.07 16.03 -30.44
CA THR A 79 24.94 17.49 -30.25
C THR A 79 24.25 18.16 -31.44
N LEU A 80 24.52 17.69 -32.65
CA LEU A 80 23.99 18.29 -33.88
C LEU A 80 22.53 17.92 -34.17
N GLY A 81 21.92 17.05 -33.36
CA GLY A 81 20.54 16.61 -33.52
C GLY A 81 20.37 15.09 -33.50
N PRO A 82 19.20 14.57 -33.93
CA PRO A 82 18.98 13.13 -34.03
C PRO A 82 19.93 12.54 -35.08
N ALA A 83 20.80 11.63 -34.64
CA ALA A 83 21.79 10.96 -35.49
C ALA A 83 21.54 9.45 -35.50
N ALA A 84 22.10 8.77 -36.50
CA ALA A 84 22.06 7.31 -36.56
C ALA A 84 23.07 6.70 -35.59
N CYS A 85 22.69 5.62 -34.91
CA CYS A 85 23.60 4.81 -34.11
C CYS A 85 24.71 4.25 -35.02
N PRO A 86 26.00 4.35 -34.66
CA PRO A 86 27.11 3.90 -35.52
C PRO A 86 27.23 2.38 -35.65
N VAL A 87 26.53 1.61 -34.81
CA VAL A 87 26.58 0.14 -34.84
C VAL A 87 25.44 -0.44 -35.69
N CYS A 88 24.22 0.08 -35.56
CA CYS A 88 23.03 -0.46 -36.24
C CYS A 88 22.32 0.51 -37.19
N GLY A 89 22.74 1.77 -37.28
CA GLY A 89 22.15 2.77 -38.17
C GLY A 89 20.79 3.35 -37.73
N GLN A 90 20.21 2.89 -36.62
CA GLN A 90 18.91 3.38 -36.16
C GLN A 90 19.01 4.80 -35.60
N VAL A 91 18.07 5.67 -35.98
CA VAL A 91 18.04 7.08 -35.56
C VAL A 91 17.64 7.17 -34.08
N VAL A 92 18.52 7.72 -33.25
CA VAL A 92 18.31 7.87 -31.81
C VAL A 92 18.59 9.30 -31.34
N ARG A 93 17.96 9.70 -30.24
CA ARG A 93 18.15 11.03 -29.63
C ARG A 93 18.99 10.92 -28.36
N LYS A 94 19.74 11.98 -28.03
CA LYS A 94 20.56 12.07 -26.81
C LYS A 94 19.79 11.75 -25.52
N GLN A 95 18.54 12.20 -25.40
CA GLN A 95 17.70 11.99 -24.22
C GLN A 95 17.26 10.53 -24.00
N GLN A 96 17.38 9.69 -25.04
CA GLN A 96 16.94 8.29 -24.98
C GLN A 96 18.06 7.35 -24.52
N PHE A 97 19.26 7.88 -24.25
CA PHE A 97 20.33 7.10 -23.64
C PHE A 97 20.11 7.02 -22.13
N SER A 98 20.07 5.80 -21.60
CA SER A 98 19.95 5.52 -20.17
C SER A 98 21.22 4.90 -19.62
N ALA A 99 21.53 5.10 -18.34
CA ALA A 99 22.63 4.36 -17.71
C ALA A 99 22.29 2.86 -17.63
N GLN A 100 23.32 2.02 -17.74
CA GLN A 100 23.18 0.58 -17.62
C GLN A 100 22.87 0.20 -16.16
N THR A 101 21.88 -0.67 -15.97
CA THR A 101 21.45 -1.20 -14.67
C THR A 101 21.75 -2.68 -14.48
N PHE A 102 21.80 -3.46 -15.57
CA PHE A 102 22.10 -4.89 -15.53
C PHE A 102 23.33 -5.22 -16.37
N GLN A 103 24.01 -6.33 -16.06
CA GLN A 103 25.17 -6.79 -16.82
C GLN A 103 24.83 -7.11 -18.28
N ASP A 104 23.73 -7.82 -18.49
CA ASP A 104 23.29 -8.29 -19.80
C ASP A 104 22.27 -7.36 -20.43
N LEU A 105 22.58 -6.88 -21.63
CA LEU A 105 21.71 -5.98 -22.39
C LEU A 105 20.41 -6.66 -22.86
N GLY A 106 20.42 -7.99 -23.04
CA GLY A 106 19.22 -8.76 -23.37
C GLY A 106 18.19 -8.74 -22.23
N VAL A 107 18.67 -8.80 -20.98
CA VAL A 107 17.80 -8.69 -19.79
C VAL A 107 17.24 -7.26 -19.68
N GLU A 108 18.02 -6.24 -20.01
CA GLU A 108 17.50 -4.86 -20.09
C GLU A 108 16.39 -4.72 -21.15
N GLU A 109 16.57 -5.31 -22.33
CA GLU A 109 15.55 -5.33 -23.38
C GLU A 109 14.27 -6.03 -22.93
N GLU A 110 14.40 -7.20 -22.31
CA GLU A 110 13.28 -7.97 -21.77
C GLU A 110 12.54 -7.21 -20.66
N VAL A 111 13.26 -6.64 -19.69
CA VAL A 111 12.65 -5.88 -18.60
C VAL A 111 11.92 -4.65 -19.13
N ALA A 112 12.48 -3.96 -20.13
CA ALA A 112 11.83 -2.82 -20.76
C ALA A 112 10.54 -3.22 -21.49
N ILE A 113 10.54 -4.35 -22.20
CA ILE A 113 9.37 -4.91 -22.88
C ILE A 113 8.31 -5.33 -21.85
N ARG A 114 8.68 -6.12 -20.84
CA ARG A 114 7.77 -6.55 -19.77
C ARG A 114 7.13 -5.38 -19.04
N ARG A 115 7.88 -4.33 -18.72
CA ARG A 115 7.33 -3.10 -18.12
C ARG A 115 6.33 -2.40 -19.04
N ARG A 116 6.53 -2.44 -20.36
CA ARG A 116 5.58 -1.87 -21.32
C ARG A 116 4.30 -2.70 -21.41
N VAL A 117 4.43 -4.02 -21.52
CA VAL A 117 3.29 -4.94 -21.58
C VAL A 117 2.49 -4.87 -20.28
N ALA A 118 3.13 -4.94 -19.12
CA ALA A 118 2.45 -4.86 -17.81
C ALA A 118 1.71 -3.53 -17.56
N LYS A 119 2.13 -2.43 -18.21
CA LYS A 119 1.38 -1.16 -18.14
C LYS A 119 0.05 -1.24 -18.90
N LEU A 120 0.04 -1.92 -20.04
CA LEU A 120 -1.15 -2.13 -20.86
C LEU A 120 -2.04 -3.24 -20.29
N PHE A 121 -1.44 -4.31 -19.77
CA PHE A 121 -2.10 -5.45 -19.16
C PHE A 121 -2.24 -5.24 -17.65
N ASN A 122 -3.20 -4.42 -17.24
CA ASN A 122 -3.38 -3.99 -15.85
C ASN A 122 -4.66 -4.52 -15.16
N ARG A 123 -5.25 -5.61 -15.68
CA ARG A 123 -6.43 -6.23 -15.08
C ARG A 123 -6.03 -7.07 -13.87
N ARG A 124 -6.82 -6.99 -12.79
CA ARG A 124 -6.63 -7.79 -11.58
C ARG A 124 -7.42 -9.08 -11.66
N GLN A 125 -7.09 -10.04 -10.80
CA GLN A 125 -7.83 -11.30 -10.69
C GLN A 125 -9.33 -11.07 -10.41
N ASP A 126 -9.67 -10.03 -9.65
CA ASP A 126 -11.05 -9.66 -9.30
C ASP A 126 -11.90 -9.21 -10.50
N ASP A 127 -11.26 -8.81 -11.61
CA ASP A 127 -11.95 -8.37 -12.84
C ASP A 127 -12.41 -9.54 -13.73
N PHE A 128 -12.13 -10.78 -13.32
CA PHE A 128 -12.43 -11.99 -14.09
C PHE A 128 -13.46 -12.87 -13.39
N PRO A 129 -14.39 -13.49 -14.14
CA PRO A 129 -15.42 -14.35 -13.57
C PRO A 129 -14.89 -15.71 -13.07
N SER A 130 -13.69 -16.11 -13.50
CA SER A 130 -13.08 -17.38 -13.12
C SER A 130 -11.56 -17.31 -13.08
N LEU A 131 -10.95 -18.15 -12.24
CA LEU A 131 -9.49 -18.27 -12.18
C LEU A 131 -8.89 -18.73 -13.51
N LYS A 132 -9.60 -19.57 -14.27
CA LYS A 132 -9.16 -20.03 -15.59
C LYS A 132 -9.02 -18.85 -16.55
N ALA A 133 -10.03 -17.98 -16.62
CA ALA A 133 -10.00 -16.80 -17.49
C ALA A 133 -8.86 -15.84 -17.12
N TYR A 134 -8.51 -15.75 -15.83
CA TYR A 134 -7.37 -14.96 -15.38
C TYR A 134 -6.03 -15.61 -15.80
N ASN A 135 -5.89 -16.93 -15.68
CA ASN A 135 -4.69 -17.64 -16.13
C ASN A 135 -4.52 -17.55 -17.66
N ASP A 136 -5.60 -17.75 -18.43
CA ASP A 136 -5.59 -17.61 -19.90
C ASP A 136 -5.15 -16.18 -20.30
N TYR A 137 -5.55 -15.17 -19.54
CA TYR A 137 -5.11 -13.77 -19.73
C TYR A 137 -3.62 -13.55 -19.42
N LEU A 138 -3.09 -14.17 -18.36
CA LEU A 138 -1.66 -14.11 -18.04
C LEU A 138 -0.82 -14.80 -19.11
N GLU A 139 -1.25 -15.97 -19.58
CA GLU A 139 -0.62 -16.70 -20.69
C GLU A 139 -0.59 -15.85 -21.97
N GLU A 140 -1.69 -15.18 -22.35
CA GLU A 140 -1.71 -14.26 -23.50
C GLU A 140 -0.68 -13.13 -23.35
N SER A 141 -0.55 -12.57 -22.14
CA SER A 141 0.42 -11.49 -21.87
C SER A 141 1.88 -11.97 -21.95
N GLU A 142 2.16 -13.20 -21.53
CA GLU A 142 3.50 -13.78 -21.61
C GLU A 142 3.82 -14.22 -23.04
N GLU A 143 2.87 -14.76 -23.80
CA GLU A 143 3.03 -15.08 -25.22
C GLU A 143 3.43 -13.83 -26.02
N ILE A 144 2.73 -12.72 -25.81
CA ILE A 144 3.05 -11.42 -26.42
C ILE A 144 4.46 -10.96 -26.03
N THR A 145 4.82 -11.10 -24.74
CA THR A 145 6.13 -10.70 -24.24
C THR A 145 7.24 -11.55 -24.87
N LEU A 146 7.07 -12.87 -24.90
CA LEU A 146 8.02 -13.82 -25.46
C LEU A 146 8.24 -13.58 -26.95
N ASN A 147 7.16 -13.33 -27.71
CA ASN A 147 7.24 -13.00 -29.13
C ASN A 147 8.03 -11.70 -29.38
N LEU A 148 7.82 -10.68 -28.54
CA LEU A 148 8.54 -9.41 -28.63
C LEU A 148 10.04 -9.54 -28.27
N VAL A 149 10.38 -10.32 -27.25
CA VAL A 149 11.77 -10.56 -26.82
C VAL A 149 12.53 -11.36 -27.87
N ASN A 150 11.93 -12.43 -28.38
CA ASN A 150 12.56 -13.31 -29.38
C ASN A 150 12.45 -12.78 -30.83
N LYS A 151 11.79 -11.64 -31.02
CA LYS A 151 11.58 -10.98 -32.32
C LYS A 151 10.85 -11.89 -33.33
N ILE A 152 9.94 -12.72 -32.84
CA ILE A 152 9.08 -13.60 -33.64
C ILE A 152 7.79 -12.83 -33.95
N ASP A 153 7.43 -12.72 -35.24
CA ASP A 153 6.19 -12.06 -35.70
C ASP A 153 5.87 -10.71 -35.04
N VAL A 154 6.89 -9.84 -35.01
CA VAL A 154 6.83 -8.55 -34.29
C VAL A 154 5.68 -7.67 -34.79
N GLU A 155 5.41 -7.66 -36.09
CA GLU A 155 4.33 -6.83 -36.67
C GLU A 155 2.94 -7.31 -36.23
N GLN A 156 2.71 -8.63 -36.26
CA GLN A 156 1.44 -9.20 -35.83
C GLN A 156 1.22 -8.95 -34.34
N THR A 157 2.26 -9.17 -33.54
CA THR A 157 2.21 -8.94 -32.08
C THR A 157 1.97 -7.47 -31.75
N ARG A 158 2.62 -6.54 -32.46
CA ARG A 158 2.36 -5.09 -32.33
C ARG A 158 0.93 -4.73 -32.71
N HIS A 159 0.39 -5.32 -33.77
CA HIS A 159 -0.98 -5.08 -34.18
C HIS A 159 -1.99 -5.61 -33.15
N ARG A 160 -1.78 -6.83 -32.61
CA ARG A 160 -2.59 -7.37 -31.50
C ARG A 160 -2.55 -6.45 -30.28
N LEU A 161 -1.36 -5.96 -29.91
CA LEU A 161 -1.18 -5.03 -28.81
C LEU A 161 -1.92 -3.70 -29.03
N ALA A 162 -1.84 -3.13 -30.24
CA ALA A 162 -2.55 -1.91 -30.60
C ALA A 162 -4.08 -2.10 -30.59
N GLN A 163 -4.58 -3.25 -31.03
CA GLN A 163 -6.00 -3.59 -30.93
C GLN A 163 -6.47 -3.70 -29.47
N TYR A 164 -5.67 -4.36 -28.63
CA TYR A 164 -5.96 -4.47 -27.20
C TYR A 164 -6.00 -3.09 -26.54
N GLU A 165 -5.00 -2.26 -26.82
CA GLU A 165 -4.95 -0.88 -26.32
C GLU A 165 -6.17 -0.07 -26.76
N ALA A 166 -6.56 -0.15 -28.03
CA ALA A 166 -7.73 0.57 -28.55
C ALA A 166 -9.04 0.14 -27.88
N ARG A 167 -9.23 -1.17 -27.66
CA ARG A 167 -10.44 -1.71 -27.01
C ARG A 167 -10.50 -1.38 -25.52
N ASN A 168 -9.36 -1.40 -24.84
CA ASN A 168 -9.30 -1.32 -23.38
C ASN A 168 -8.80 0.03 -22.85
N LYS A 169 -8.61 1.03 -23.71
CA LYS A 169 -8.05 2.35 -23.35
C LYS A 169 -8.72 2.98 -22.13
N ALA A 170 -10.06 2.96 -22.09
CA ALA A 170 -10.83 3.55 -20.99
C ALA A 170 -10.59 2.81 -19.66
N MET A 171 -10.57 1.48 -19.69
CA MET A 171 -10.30 0.65 -18.50
C MET A 171 -8.86 0.80 -18.03
N ILE A 172 -7.90 0.83 -18.96
CA ILE A 172 -6.48 1.02 -18.66
C ILE A 172 -6.30 2.37 -17.95
N ALA A 173 -6.88 3.44 -18.49
CA ALA A 173 -6.81 4.78 -17.89
C ALA A 173 -7.43 4.84 -16.50
N ALA A 174 -8.60 4.23 -16.29
CA ALA A 174 -9.25 4.18 -14.98
C ALA A 174 -8.41 3.44 -13.93
N SER A 175 -7.88 2.26 -14.27
CA SER A 175 -7.01 1.48 -13.37
C SER A 175 -5.66 2.16 -13.12
N GLN A 176 -5.11 2.88 -14.12
CA GLN A 176 -3.93 3.70 -13.91
C GLN A 176 -4.19 4.86 -12.94
N GLN A 177 -5.30 5.57 -13.10
CA GLN A 177 -5.68 6.66 -12.21
C GLN A 177 -5.92 6.17 -10.78
N GLN A 178 -6.55 5.01 -10.59
CA GLN A 178 -6.75 4.43 -9.26
C GLN A 178 -5.41 4.10 -8.58
N ARG A 179 -4.45 3.52 -9.32
CA ARG A 179 -3.11 3.22 -8.78
C ARG A 179 -2.33 4.49 -8.43
N GLU A 180 -2.48 5.54 -9.23
CA GLU A 180 -1.86 6.84 -8.94
C GLU A 180 -2.46 7.45 -7.67
N GLN A 181 -3.78 7.42 -7.51
CA GLN A 181 -4.46 7.85 -6.28
C GLN A 181 -4.05 7.04 -5.04
N GLU A 182 -3.91 5.72 -5.18
CA GLU A 182 -3.44 4.84 -4.10
C GLU A 182 -1.99 5.16 -3.71
N SER A 183 -1.12 5.34 -4.71
CA SER A 183 0.28 5.76 -4.51
C SER A 183 0.36 7.13 -3.82
N ASP A 184 -0.44 8.11 -4.26
CA ASP A 184 -0.46 9.45 -3.67
C ASP A 184 -0.96 9.42 -2.22
N ARG A 185 -1.99 8.62 -1.93
CA ARG A 185 -2.47 8.40 -0.56
C ARG A 185 -1.38 7.78 0.33
N GLN A 186 -0.65 6.80 -0.20
CA GLN A 186 0.46 6.18 0.53
C GLN A 186 1.60 7.18 0.78
N LEU A 187 1.95 8.00 -0.22
CA LEU A 187 2.95 9.05 -0.06
C LEU A 187 2.55 10.09 1.00
N GLN A 188 1.28 10.51 1.01
CA GLN A 188 0.76 11.43 2.02
C GLN A 188 0.81 10.81 3.43
N ALA A 189 0.47 9.53 3.56
CA ALA A 189 0.59 8.81 4.84
C ALA A 189 2.03 8.72 5.32
N ASP A 190 2.98 8.41 4.42
CA ASP A 190 4.41 8.35 4.72
C ASP A 190 4.96 9.74 5.11
N GLU A 191 4.53 10.80 4.43
CA GLU A 191 4.91 12.19 4.76
C GLU A 191 4.36 12.61 6.12
N ALA A 192 3.09 12.29 6.43
CA ALA A 192 2.50 12.54 7.73
C ALA A 192 3.26 11.81 8.85
N ALA A 193 3.62 10.54 8.64
CA ALA A 193 4.40 9.75 9.59
C ALA A 193 5.82 10.34 9.79
N LYS A 194 6.46 10.85 8.73
CA LYS A 194 7.76 11.54 8.84
C LYS A 194 7.65 12.84 9.63
N LEU A 195 6.62 13.64 9.37
CA LEU A 195 6.35 14.88 10.10
C LEU A 195 6.10 14.59 11.59
N GLU A 196 5.31 13.57 11.90
CA GLU A 196 5.05 13.14 13.28
C GLU A 196 6.35 12.74 14.00
N ARG A 197 7.19 11.92 13.35
CA ARG A 197 8.50 11.53 13.89
C ARG A 197 9.40 12.74 14.14
N HIS A 198 9.42 13.68 13.20
CA HIS A 198 10.21 14.89 13.33
C HIS A 198 9.71 15.78 14.48
N MET A 199 8.40 15.96 14.61
CA MET A 199 7.79 16.71 15.71
C MET A 199 8.07 16.04 17.07
N ARG A 200 8.00 14.71 17.13
CA ARG A 200 8.36 13.94 18.35
C ARG A 200 9.83 14.15 18.72
N ALA A 201 10.74 14.07 17.75
CA ALA A 201 12.16 14.32 17.99
C ALA A 201 12.41 15.76 18.50
N GLN A 202 11.74 16.76 17.91
CA GLN A 202 11.84 18.14 18.38
C GLN A 202 11.32 18.32 19.80
N ARG A 203 10.21 17.66 20.17
CA ARG A 203 9.67 17.70 21.54
C ARG A 203 10.66 17.14 22.56
N VAL A 204 11.26 15.99 22.27
CA VAL A 204 12.28 15.37 23.16
C VAL A 204 13.48 16.30 23.33
N VAL A 205 13.96 16.92 22.25
CA VAL A 205 15.07 17.88 22.32
C VAL A 205 14.70 19.12 23.13
N ALA A 206 13.48 19.64 22.97
CA ALA A 206 13.01 20.78 23.74
C ALA A 206 12.88 20.47 25.23
N GLU A 207 12.38 19.28 25.59
CA GLU A 207 12.30 18.79 26.96
C GLU A 207 13.70 18.64 27.60
N GLN A 208 14.65 18.04 26.87
CA GLN A 208 16.04 17.93 27.33
C GLN A 208 16.69 19.30 27.59
N LYS A 209 16.41 20.29 26.75
CA LYS A 209 16.91 21.67 26.95
C LYS A 209 16.33 22.31 28.20
N LEU A 210 15.01 22.20 28.39
CA LEU A 210 14.35 22.70 29.60
C LEU A 210 14.89 22.02 30.87
N GLU A 211 15.16 20.71 30.81
CA GLU A 211 15.76 19.99 31.94
C GLU A 211 17.19 20.49 32.25
N GLN A 212 17.99 20.78 31.23
CA GLN A 212 19.31 21.37 31.40
C GLN A 212 19.24 22.76 32.03
N GLU A 213 18.35 23.63 31.54
CA GLU A 213 18.14 24.97 32.10
C GLU A 213 17.70 24.91 33.57
N GLN A 214 16.80 24.00 33.93
CA GLN A 214 16.38 23.78 35.30
C GLN A 214 17.53 23.31 36.20
N ARG A 215 18.37 22.39 35.72
CA ARG A 215 19.56 21.93 36.45
C ARG A 215 20.54 23.09 36.70
N GLU A 216 20.79 23.92 35.69
CA GLU A 216 21.65 25.09 35.85
C GLU A 216 21.08 26.13 36.84
N GLU A 217 19.77 26.36 36.83
CA GLU A 217 19.10 27.26 37.78
C GLU A 217 19.19 26.71 39.21
N GLU A 218 18.98 25.40 39.39
CA GLU A 218 19.15 24.73 40.68
C GLU A 218 20.59 24.86 41.18
N GLU A 219 21.59 24.62 40.33
CA GLU A 219 23.00 24.78 40.66
C GLU A 219 23.32 26.23 41.06
N LYS A 220 22.82 27.22 40.32
CA LYS A 220 22.98 28.65 40.65
C LYS A 220 22.33 29.00 41.99
N GLN A 221 21.16 28.45 42.30
CA GLN A 221 20.47 28.65 43.59
C GLN A 221 21.26 28.04 44.75
N ILE A 222 21.84 26.85 44.57
CA ILE A 222 22.68 26.18 45.57
C ILE A 222 23.93 27.03 45.85
N VAL A 223 24.62 27.48 44.80
CA VAL A 223 25.81 28.36 44.92
C VAL A 223 25.46 29.67 45.63
N ALA A 224 24.31 30.28 45.32
CA ALA A 224 23.85 31.49 45.97
C ALA A 224 23.49 31.30 47.46
N ALA A 225 22.94 30.14 47.83
CA ALA A 225 22.64 29.81 49.23
C ALA A 225 23.91 29.57 50.05
N LEU A 226 24.90 28.87 49.48
CA LEU A 226 26.22 28.67 50.07
C LEU A 226 26.97 30.01 50.23
N ALA A 227 26.91 30.90 49.23
CA ALA A 227 27.51 32.23 49.29
C ALA A 227 26.89 33.14 50.38
N LYS A 228 25.63 32.90 50.76
CA LYS A 228 24.94 33.62 51.85
C LYS A 228 25.29 33.11 53.25
N GLY A 229 26.14 32.08 53.37
CA GLY A 229 26.62 31.56 54.65
C GLY A 229 25.73 30.50 55.30
N ALA A 230 24.81 29.88 54.54
CA ALA A 230 24.01 28.75 55.02
C ALA A 230 24.89 27.49 55.18
N THR A 231 24.57 26.64 56.16
CA THR A 231 25.27 25.36 56.35
C THR A 231 24.86 24.35 55.27
N ILE A 232 25.77 23.44 54.91
CA ILE A 232 25.56 22.46 53.83
C ILE A 232 24.32 21.59 54.10
N ASP A 233 24.09 21.21 55.36
CA ASP A 233 22.98 20.35 55.77
C ASP A 233 21.61 21.04 55.63
N GLU A 234 21.52 22.34 55.92
CA GLU A 234 20.28 23.12 55.76
C GLU A 234 19.90 23.30 54.28
N VAL A 235 20.88 23.50 53.39
CA VAL A 235 20.66 23.61 51.94
C VAL A 235 20.20 22.29 51.34
N MET A 236 20.72 21.16 51.84
CA MET A 236 20.34 19.82 51.37
C MET A 236 18.91 19.43 51.79
N GLN A 237 18.50 19.72 53.03
CA GLN A 237 17.13 19.43 53.50
C GLN A 237 16.07 20.25 52.76
N GLU A 238 16.34 21.53 52.48
CA GLU A 238 15.44 22.38 51.69
C GLU A 238 15.32 21.90 50.23
N ARG A 239 16.40 21.36 49.66
CA ARG A 239 16.40 20.74 48.32
C ARG A 239 15.53 19.49 48.28
N GLU A 240 15.63 18.61 49.27
CA GLU A 240 14.85 17.38 49.36
C GLU A 240 13.34 17.68 49.43
N ARG A 241 12.92 18.63 50.28
CA ARG A 241 11.51 19.04 50.36
C ARG A 241 10.98 19.59 49.03
N ARG A 242 11.78 20.42 48.34
CA ARG A 242 11.42 20.93 47.00
C ARG A 242 11.39 19.84 45.95
N GLN A 243 12.22 18.81 46.06
CA GLN A 243 12.18 17.65 45.16
C GLN A 243 10.93 16.80 45.40
N GLU A 244 10.57 16.54 46.66
CA GLU A 244 9.35 15.79 47.01
C GLU A 244 8.07 16.47 46.52
N ASP A 245 7.95 17.79 46.71
CA ASP A 245 6.79 18.56 46.24
C ASP A 245 6.71 18.57 44.70
N ARG A 246 7.86 18.66 44.01
CA ARG A 246 7.92 18.57 42.54
C ARG A 246 7.55 17.18 42.03
N LEU A 247 8.00 16.11 42.69
CA LEU A 247 7.62 14.73 42.36
C LEU A 247 6.12 14.49 42.54
N ARG A 248 5.53 14.98 43.63
CA ARG A 248 4.08 14.88 43.87
C ARG A 248 3.27 15.62 42.80
N GLN A 249 3.72 16.82 42.41
CA GLN A 249 3.07 17.59 41.35
C GLN A 249 3.24 16.92 39.96
N ALA A 250 4.41 16.36 39.66
CA ALA A 250 4.66 15.63 38.42
C ALA A 250 3.76 14.38 38.30
N GLN A 251 3.67 13.57 39.36
CA GLN A 251 2.78 12.39 39.40
C GLN A 251 1.31 12.76 39.21
N LYS A 252 0.87 13.92 39.72
CA LYS A 252 -0.50 14.39 39.52
C LYS A 252 -0.75 14.75 38.04
N ARG A 253 0.18 15.46 37.40
CA ARG A 253 0.10 15.82 35.98
C ARG A 253 0.11 14.59 35.07
N GLU A 254 0.95 13.61 35.38
CA GLU A 254 1.03 12.36 34.63
C GLU A 254 -0.28 11.57 34.70
N LYS A 255 -0.90 11.47 35.89
CA LYS A 255 -2.21 10.85 36.07
C LYS A 255 -3.32 11.56 35.29
N GLU A 256 -3.33 12.89 35.32
CA GLU A 256 -4.30 13.70 34.56
C GLU A 256 -4.12 13.52 33.04
N GLU A 257 -2.87 13.42 32.56
CA GLU A 257 -2.56 13.16 31.15
C GLU A 257 -2.95 11.75 30.71
N GLN A 258 -2.68 10.73 31.54
CA GLN A 258 -3.13 9.35 31.29
C GLN A 258 -4.66 9.25 31.21
N GLN A 259 -5.39 9.92 32.10
CA GLN A 259 -6.86 9.98 32.04
C GLN A 259 -7.36 10.62 30.75
N ARG A 260 -6.72 11.71 30.31
CA ARG A 260 -7.06 12.39 29.05
C ARG A 260 -6.79 11.53 27.82
N LEU A 261 -5.68 10.78 27.79
CA LEU A 261 -5.38 9.83 26.71
C LEU A 261 -6.39 8.68 26.68
N GLN A 262 -6.76 8.12 27.84
CA GLN A 262 -7.79 7.07 27.92
C GLN A 262 -9.14 7.56 27.41
N LEU A 263 -9.54 8.79 27.74
CA LEU A 263 -10.77 9.39 27.21
C LEU A 263 -10.72 9.57 25.69
N TYR A 264 -9.57 9.97 25.14
CA TYR A 264 -9.38 10.11 23.70
C TYR A 264 -9.43 8.76 22.96
N GLU A 265 -8.80 7.72 23.52
CA GLU A 265 -8.90 6.36 22.98
C GLU A 265 -10.34 5.82 23.01
N GLN A 266 -11.08 6.05 24.09
CA GLN A 266 -12.50 5.69 24.17
C GLN A 266 -13.33 6.38 23.08
N GLN A 267 -13.11 7.68 22.84
CA GLN A 267 -13.80 8.42 21.77
C GLN A 267 -13.47 7.88 20.37
N LEU A 268 -12.24 7.46 20.12
CA LEU A 268 -11.86 6.82 18.85
C LEU A 268 -12.53 5.45 18.67
N GLN A 269 -12.62 4.66 19.74
CA GLN A 269 -13.33 3.37 19.72
C GLN A 269 -14.83 3.54 19.48
N ASP A 270 -15.45 4.54 20.10
CA ASP A 270 -16.87 4.85 19.89
C ASP A 270 -17.13 5.36 18.47
N ASN A 271 -16.28 6.23 17.93
CA ASN A 271 -16.36 6.68 16.54
C ASN A 271 -16.17 5.52 15.54
N SER A 272 -15.21 4.62 15.79
CA SER A 272 -15.01 3.41 14.99
C SER A 272 -16.25 2.49 14.98
N ARG A 273 -16.88 2.28 16.14
CA ARG A 273 -18.14 1.53 16.29
C ARG A 273 -19.33 2.20 15.61
N THR A 274 -19.31 3.52 15.42
CA THR A 274 -20.34 4.22 14.63
C THR A 274 -20.10 4.13 13.12
N THR A 275 -18.85 4.09 12.67
CA THR A 275 -18.52 3.96 11.23
C THR A 275 -18.74 2.56 10.64
N THR A 276 -18.73 1.51 11.46
CA THR A 276 -19.01 0.12 11.03
C THR A 276 -20.50 -0.23 10.99
N LYS A 277 -21.39 0.67 11.44
CA LYS A 277 -22.85 0.52 11.33
C LYS A 277 -23.35 1.22 10.08
N THR A 278 -23.00 0.70 8.90
CA THR A 278 -23.71 1.06 7.67
C THR A 278 -25.14 0.57 7.78
N ARG A 279 -26.06 1.47 8.12
CA ARG A 279 -27.50 1.20 8.13
C ARG A 279 -27.89 0.81 6.70
N PRO A 280 -28.54 -0.34 6.47
CA PRO A 280 -28.89 -0.77 5.12
C PRO A 280 -29.77 0.29 4.47
N THR A 281 -29.53 0.54 3.19
CA THR A 281 -30.35 1.43 2.38
C THR A 281 -31.79 0.91 2.32
N GLY A 282 -32.78 1.77 2.04
CA GLY A 282 -34.19 1.36 2.05
C GLY A 282 -34.48 0.16 1.13
N ILE A 283 -33.77 0.08 0.01
CA ILE A 283 -33.86 -1.01 -0.98
C ILE A 283 -33.24 -2.30 -0.43
N GLU A 284 -32.06 -2.23 0.19
CA GLU A 284 -31.43 -3.40 0.83
C GLU A 284 -32.30 -3.95 1.96
N ALA A 285 -32.93 -3.07 2.76
CA ALA A 285 -33.84 -3.48 3.82
C ALA A 285 -35.14 -4.14 3.31
N GLU A 286 -35.52 -3.88 2.06
CA GLU A 286 -36.67 -4.51 1.40
C GLU A 286 -36.28 -5.88 0.84
N ILE A 287 -35.12 -5.99 0.18
CA ILE A 287 -34.55 -7.26 -0.30
C ILE A 287 -34.31 -8.22 0.86
N ILE A 288 -33.78 -7.74 2.00
CA ILE A 288 -33.59 -8.55 3.21
C ILE A 288 -34.93 -9.09 3.73
N ARG A 289 -35.98 -8.26 3.75
CA ARG A 289 -37.33 -8.67 4.17
C ARG A 289 -37.95 -9.69 3.22
N GLU A 290 -37.75 -9.52 1.91
CA GLU A 290 -38.24 -10.43 0.90
C GLU A 290 -37.52 -11.79 0.96
N ALA A 291 -36.19 -11.79 1.05
CA ALA A 291 -35.38 -12.99 1.23
C ALA A 291 -35.70 -13.72 2.55
N THR A 292 -36.00 -12.98 3.62
CA THR A 292 -36.44 -13.57 4.90
C THR A 292 -37.84 -14.20 4.78
N ARG A 293 -38.67 -13.77 3.84
CA ARG A 293 -40.03 -14.33 3.63
C ARG A 293 -40.09 -15.40 2.56
N SER A 294 -39.15 -15.43 1.62
CA SER A 294 -39.18 -16.39 0.50
C SER A 294 -38.63 -17.74 0.94
N ASP A 295 -39.51 -18.74 1.05
CA ASP A 295 -39.10 -20.14 1.09
C ASP A 295 -38.73 -20.59 -0.33
N TYR A 296 -37.59 -21.24 -0.53
CA TYR A 296 -37.19 -21.69 -1.87
C TYR A 296 -38.12 -22.82 -2.39
N LEU A 297 -38.75 -22.58 -3.55
CA LEU A 297 -39.72 -23.45 -4.22
C LEU A 297 -39.19 -23.94 -5.60
N GLY A 298 -37.92 -24.35 -5.68
CA GLY A 298 -37.34 -24.92 -6.91
C GLY A 298 -37.42 -26.45 -6.98
N ALA A 299 -36.93 -27.06 -8.07
CA ALA A 299 -36.94 -28.52 -8.27
C ALA A 299 -36.19 -29.31 -7.18
N PHE A 300 -35.28 -28.66 -6.45
CA PHE A 300 -34.53 -29.24 -5.34
C PHE A 300 -35.19 -29.01 -3.97
N ALA A 301 -36.34 -28.33 -3.91
CA ALA A 301 -37.06 -28.01 -2.69
C ALA A 301 -37.72 -29.22 -2.00
N THR A 302 -37.87 -30.33 -2.74
CA THR A 302 -38.43 -31.60 -2.30
C THR A 302 -37.37 -32.58 -1.79
N ILE A 303 -36.08 -32.22 -1.84
CA ILE A 303 -35.02 -33.10 -1.35
C ILE A 303 -34.88 -32.89 0.15
N SER A 304 -35.22 -33.90 0.94
CA SER A 304 -35.17 -33.84 2.40
C SER A 304 -33.74 -33.89 2.96
N SER A 305 -32.79 -34.41 2.19
CA SER A 305 -31.36 -34.45 2.54
C SER A 305 -30.50 -34.60 1.28
N GLY A 306 -29.48 -33.74 1.12
CA GLY A 306 -28.47 -33.85 0.04
C GLY A 306 -27.31 -34.80 0.37
N ALA A 307 -27.35 -35.46 1.53
CA ALA A 307 -26.28 -36.33 2.01
C ALA A 307 -26.05 -37.57 1.12
N ASP A 308 -27.07 -37.98 0.36
CA ASP A 308 -27.01 -39.14 -0.53
C ASP A 308 -26.47 -38.80 -1.92
N LEU A 309 -26.41 -37.52 -2.28
CA LEU A 309 -25.95 -37.05 -3.59
C LEU A 309 -24.44 -36.79 -3.63
N THR A 310 -23.84 -36.48 -2.49
CA THR A 310 -22.39 -36.26 -2.34
C THR A 310 -21.95 -36.61 -0.92
N THR A 311 -20.71 -37.10 -0.75
CA THR A 311 -20.14 -37.32 0.58
C THR A 311 -19.93 -35.98 1.29
N VAL A 312 -20.93 -35.57 2.08
CA VAL A 312 -20.86 -34.35 2.88
C VAL A 312 -19.77 -34.53 3.95
N ARG A 313 -18.69 -33.74 3.87
CA ARG A 313 -17.71 -33.65 4.96
C ARG A 313 -18.41 -33.08 6.20
N ALA A 314 -18.21 -33.72 7.35
CA ALA A 314 -18.66 -33.17 8.62
C ALA A 314 -18.11 -31.74 8.80
N ALA A 315 -18.98 -30.81 9.20
CA ALA A 315 -18.57 -29.43 9.43
C ALA A 315 -17.46 -29.38 10.49
N PRO A 316 -16.40 -28.57 10.30
CA PRO A 316 -15.39 -28.38 11.32
C PRO A 316 -16.04 -27.84 12.61
N PRO A 317 -15.60 -28.27 13.81
CA PRO A 317 -16.13 -27.77 15.08
C PRO A 317 -16.04 -26.24 15.21
N SER A 318 -15.10 -25.61 14.48
CA SER A 318 -14.92 -24.15 14.43
C SER A 318 -16.03 -23.39 13.70
N LEU A 319 -16.91 -24.10 12.99
CA LEU A 319 -18.05 -23.56 12.24
C LEU A 319 -19.40 -24.06 12.81
N GLY A 320 -19.41 -24.60 14.04
CA GLY A 320 -20.66 -24.94 14.72
C GLY A 320 -21.32 -26.25 14.31
N GLY A 321 -20.53 -27.29 14.00
CA GLY A 321 -21.07 -28.63 13.82
C GLY A 321 -21.49 -29.27 15.15
N LEU A 322 -22.77 -29.63 15.28
CA LEU A 322 -23.45 -30.58 16.20
C LEU A 322 -22.93 -30.79 17.63
N GLY A 323 -22.16 -29.85 18.17
CA GLY A 323 -21.47 -30.00 19.44
C GLY A 323 -21.30 -28.69 20.18
N THR A 324 -22.32 -27.82 20.18
CA THR A 324 -22.66 -26.82 21.22
C THR A 324 -23.73 -25.87 20.65
N PRO A 325 -24.69 -25.37 21.46
CA PRO A 325 -25.84 -24.62 20.94
C PRO A 325 -25.53 -23.19 20.48
N SER A 326 -24.29 -22.72 20.56
CA SER A 326 -24.03 -21.28 20.61
C SER A 326 -23.62 -20.63 19.29
N ASP A 327 -23.11 -21.36 18.29
CA ASP A 327 -22.70 -20.73 17.02
C ASP A 327 -22.89 -21.67 15.84
N GLY A 328 -24.15 -21.95 15.48
CA GLY A 328 -24.47 -22.54 14.17
C GLY A 328 -24.21 -21.55 13.02
N TYR A 329 -24.40 -21.98 11.78
CA TYR A 329 -24.40 -21.10 10.60
C TYR A 329 -25.35 -19.91 10.82
N ILE A 330 -24.79 -18.72 11.06
CA ILE A 330 -25.55 -17.47 11.17
C ILE A 330 -25.64 -16.91 9.76
N ASP A 331 -26.84 -16.94 9.20
CA ASP A 331 -27.11 -16.33 7.89
C ASP A 331 -26.70 -14.84 7.93
N PRO A 332 -25.80 -14.38 7.05
CA PRO A 332 -25.39 -12.97 6.99
C PRO A 332 -26.56 -11.98 6.86
N TRP A 333 -27.71 -12.44 6.35
CA TRP A 333 -28.93 -11.64 6.17
C TRP A 333 -29.84 -11.63 7.41
N LEU A 334 -29.61 -12.49 8.40
CA LEU A 334 -30.41 -12.61 9.64
C LEU A 334 -29.74 -12.01 10.87
N ARG A 335 -28.81 -11.06 10.68
CA ARG A 335 -28.20 -10.34 11.79
C ARG A 335 -29.29 -9.71 12.68
N PRO A 336 -29.20 -9.80 14.03
CA PRO A 336 -30.20 -9.22 14.94
C PRO A 336 -30.43 -7.72 14.74
N GLU A 337 -29.48 -7.06 14.09
CA GLU A 337 -29.49 -5.63 13.76
C GLU A 337 -30.45 -5.28 12.62
N TRP A 338 -30.80 -6.25 11.75
CA TRP A 338 -31.49 -6.02 10.47
C TRP A 338 -32.85 -6.72 10.37
N THR A 339 -33.16 -7.66 11.26
CA THR A 339 -34.38 -8.48 11.22
C THR A 339 -35.14 -8.47 12.55
N SER A 340 -36.37 -9.01 12.56
CA SER A 340 -37.13 -9.13 13.82
C SER A 340 -36.49 -10.17 14.73
N ARG A 341 -36.68 -10.02 16.04
CA ARG A 341 -36.16 -10.95 17.05
C ARG A 341 -36.63 -12.40 16.82
N GLU A 342 -37.82 -12.57 16.25
CA GLU A 342 -38.39 -13.87 15.90
C GLU A 342 -37.70 -14.48 14.67
N SER A 343 -37.47 -13.69 13.61
CA SER A 343 -36.78 -14.16 12.40
C SER A 343 -35.29 -14.45 12.64
N ALA A 344 -34.64 -13.70 13.54
CA ALA A 344 -33.25 -13.96 13.94
C ALA A 344 -33.10 -15.23 14.80
N ALA A 345 -34.18 -15.73 15.42
CA ALA A 345 -34.19 -16.96 16.20
C ALA A 345 -34.44 -18.23 15.36
N MET A 346 -34.84 -18.07 14.10
CA MET A 346 -35.03 -19.19 13.16
C MET A 346 -33.68 -19.69 12.63
N PHE A 347 -33.41 -20.99 12.79
CA PHE A 347 -32.19 -21.60 12.26
C PHE A 347 -32.37 -21.92 10.77
N ARG A 348 -31.88 -21.04 9.90
CA ARG A 348 -31.97 -21.23 8.44
C ARG A 348 -30.73 -21.86 7.85
N ALA A 349 -30.89 -22.98 7.16
CA ALA A 349 -29.86 -23.60 6.33
C ALA A 349 -30.38 -23.76 4.90
N GLY A 350 -29.69 -23.17 3.91
CA GLY A 350 -30.10 -23.24 2.50
C GLY A 350 -31.44 -22.57 2.20
N GLY A 351 -31.86 -21.58 3.00
CA GLY A 351 -33.11 -20.84 2.82
C GLY A 351 -34.32 -21.42 3.55
N TYR A 352 -34.16 -22.42 4.43
CA TYR A 352 -35.26 -23.10 5.13
C TYR A 352 -35.07 -23.13 6.63
N ASP A 353 -36.17 -23.02 7.38
CA ASP A 353 -36.16 -23.20 8.83
C ASP A 353 -36.01 -24.69 9.20
N TRP A 354 -34.82 -25.04 9.69
CA TRP A 354 -34.46 -26.41 10.00
C TRP A 354 -35.30 -27.00 11.15
N GLN A 355 -35.71 -26.20 12.14
CA GLN A 355 -36.40 -26.72 13.32
C GLN A 355 -37.86 -27.09 13.03
N HIS A 356 -38.52 -26.34 12.15
CA HIS A 356 -39.97 -26.43 11.97
C HIS A 356 -40.41 -26.99 10.61
N GLN A 357 -39.62 -26.85 9.55
CA GLN A 357 -40.04 -27.19 8.18
C GLN A 357 -39.47 -28.51 7.65
N VAL A 358 -38.49 -29.14 8.33
CA VAL A 358 -37.83 -30.37 7.85
C VAL A 358 -38.80 -31.56 7.75
N TRP A 359 -39.63 -31.79 8.76
CA TRP A 359 -40.58 -32.90 8.76
C TRP A 359 -41.73 -32.67 7.76
N GLN A 360 -42.20 -31.44 7.60
CA GLN A 360 -43.24 -31.06 6.62
C GLN A 360 -42.76 -31.33 5.20
N ARG A 361 -41.49 -31.02 4.91
CA ARG A 361 -40.89 -31.28 3.60
C ARG A 361 -40.61 -32.75 3.36
N ALA A 362 -40.20 -33.51 4.37
CA ALA A 362 -40.07 -34.96 4.26
C ALA A 362 -41.41 -35.63 3.90
N LEU A 363 -42.52 -35.15 4.50
CA LEU A 363 -43.87 -35.58 4.14
C LEU A 363 -44.24 -35.15 2.72
N ASN A 364 -44.04 -33.89 2.36
CA ASN A 364 -44.35 -33.37 1.02
C ASN A 364 -43.56 -34.09 -0.08
N ALA A 365 -42.28 -34.38 0.15
CA ALA A 365 -41.43 -35.16 -0.73
C ALA A 365 -41.92 -36.61 -0.88
N GLY A 366 -42.34 -37.24 0.22
CA GLY A 366 -42.97 -38.55 0.20
C GLY A 366 -44.30 -38.55 -0.57
N CYS A 367 -45.13 -37.51 -0.37
CA CYS A 367 -46.38 -37.31 -1.10
C CYS A 367 -46.14 -37.05 -2.59
N ASP A 368 -45.10 -36.31 -2.97
CA ASP A 368 -44.69 -36.11 -4.37
C ASP A 368 -44.21 -37.41 -5.03
N ALA A 369 -43.35 -38.15 -4.35
CA ALA A 369 -42.83 -39.43 -4.86
C ALA A 369 -43.94 -40.48 -5.04
N LEU A 370 -44.97 -40.44 -4.19
CA LEU A 370 -46.13 -41.32 -4.24
C LEU A 370 -47.29 -40.76 -5.07
N GLY A 371 -47.19 -39.53 -5.60
CA GLY A 371 -48.24 -38.88 -6.39
C GLY A 371 -49.53 -38.56 -5.62
N LEU A 372 -49.45 -38.42 -4.29
CA LEU A 372 -50.59 -38.29 -3.37
C LEU A 372 -51.09 -36.85 -3.16
N TRP A 373 -50.67 -35.90 -3.99
CA TRP A 373 -51.07 -34.51 -3.81
C TRP A 373 -52.55 -34.27 -4.14
N PRO A 374 -53.30 -33.55 -3.28
CA PRO A 374 -54.62 -33.07 -3.65
C PRO A 374 -54.51 -32.13 -4.86
N ALA A 375 -55.43 -32.25 -5.81
CA ALA A 375 -55.40 -31.60 -7.13
C ALA A 375 -55.40 -30.05 -7.11
N SER A 376 -55.41 -29.40 -5.94
CA SER A 376 -55.45 -27.94 -5.79
C SER A 376 -54.13 -27.29 -5.34
N GLY A 377 -53.02 -28.04 -5.27
CA GLY A 377 -51.80 -27.60 -4.57
C GLY A 377 -50.57 -27.22 -5.41
N ARG A 378 -50.71 -26.86 -6.69
CA ARG A 378 -49.59 -26.28 -7.47
C ARG A 378 -49.95 -24.87 -7.93
N GLY A 379 -49.72 -23.90 -7.04
CA GLY A 379 -49.74 -22.47 -7.32
C GLY A 379 -48.48 -21.84 -6.75
#